data_AF-A0A952BM02-F1
#
_entry.id   AF-A0A952BM02-F1
#
_cell.length_a   1.000
_cell.length_b   1.000
_cell.length_c   1.000
_cell.angle_alpha   90.00
_cell.angle_beta   90.00
_cell.angle_gamma   90.00
#
_symmetry.space_group_name_H-M   'P 1'
#
loop_
_entity.id
_entity.type
_entity.pdbx_description
1 polymer ?
#
loop_
_entity_poly.entity_id
_entity_poly.type
_entity_poly.pdbx_seq_one_letter_code
_entity_poly.pdbx_strand_id
1 'polypeptide(L)'
;MENLNQLYKALEVADKINPNNTDYCLRIKFDKSFSDKEEKLIIAERKIISLMFYDGKLIYRIPHMEPDFSTFLNLDEIEYFKSRIEAVKSDFIAIRYLTVLWKSTKHNKFSEQAFDKLAKILNTKLDDENESFYDLNELLLICRTISEKTKYRIDEYVQLVKKIKMRIKNTSEYFSFTKQLIENKLISSEVLKDLIQDYENYIQIGIMSYNTLLANEYKFLALLQKAKLDLNPFYRILAENEESLIKHRNQRDFVLLDLLRKKANYEKLAGNIEESEKTLERLTKSRMGLKLNKVSYSWSSDENKVLILLWEIIDQTSTQLANLNSEYILGYFSSDFLNLHTIKTEKGNISLFNESFTNIFFHY
;
A
#
# COMPACT_ATOMS: atom_id res chain seq x y z
N MET A 1 -9.63 30.52 28.47
CA MET A 1 -9.16 30.90 27.11
C MET A 1 -7.70 30.52 26.86
N GLU A 2 -6.85 30.51 27.88
CA GLU A 2 -5.42 30.19 27.79
C GLU A 2 -5.14 28.82 27.11
N ASN A 3 -5.90 27.79 27.49
CA ASN A 3 -5.76 26.42 26.95
C ASN A 3 -6.13 26.29 25.47
N LEU A 4 -7.23 26.94 25.06
CA LEU A 4 -7.66 26.96 23.66
C LEU A 4 -6.64 27.73 22.80
N ASN A 5 -6.08 28.82 23.32
CA ASN A 5 -5.02 29.56 22.65
C ASN A 5 -3.72 28.74 22.52
N GLN A 6 -3.38 27.92 23.53
CA GLN A 6 -2.25 26.99 23.44
C GLN A 6 -2.48 25.93 22.35
N LEU A 7 -3.70 25.36 22.28
CA LEU A 7 -4.07 24.43 21.22
C LEU A 7 -3.93 25.09 19.84
N TYR A 8 -4.45 26.30 19.65
CA TYR A 8 -4.32 27.03 18.39
C TYR A 8 -2.85 27.28 18.03
N LYS A 9 -2.03 27.75 18.97
CA LYS A 9 -0.59 27.92 18.73
C LYS A 9 0.08 26.62 18.28
N ALA A 10 -0.28 25.49 18.89
CA ALA A 10 0.28 24.19 18.49
C ALA A 10 -0.17 23.78 17.08
N LEU A 11 -1.42 24.07 16.70
CA LEU A 11 -1.93 23.83 15.35
C LEU A 11 -1.20 24.65 14.28
N GLU A 12 -0.80 25.89 14.58
CA GLU A 12 -0.08 26.74 13.62
C GLU A 12 1.31 26.21 13.25
N VAL A 13 1.89 25.28 14.03
CA VAL A 13 3.20 24.68 13.77
C VAL A 13 3.12 23.52 12.77
N ALA A 14 1.92 23.09 12.37
CA ALA A 14 1.75 22.01 11.40
C ALA A 14 2.39 22.37 10.05
N ASP A 15 3.40 21.57 9.68
CA ASP A 15 4.30 21.73 8.53
C ASP A 15 4.03 20.69 7.43
N LYS A 16 3.13 19.73 7.69
CA LYS A 16 2.73 18.66 6.78
C LYS A 16 1.23 18.40 6.84
N ILE A 17 0.70 17.76 5.78
CA ILE A 17 -0.72 17.38 5.70
C ILE A 17 -1.10 16.28 6.69
N ASN A 18 -0.15 15.41 7.04
CA ASN A 18 -0.25 14.38 8.08
C ASN A 18 0.80 14.63 9.17
N PRO A 19 0.57 15.61 10.06
CA PRO A 19 1.54 15.95 11.07
C PRO A 19 1.59 14.88 12.19
N ASN A 20 2.79 14.38 12.49
CA ASN A 20 3.08 13.65 13.73
C ASN A 20 3.17 14.63 14.93
N ASN A 21 3.58 15.88 14.68
CA ASN A 21 3.69 16.93 15.71
C ASN A 21 2.32 17.37 16.27
N THR A 22 1.20 17.10 15.60
CA THR A 22 -0.15 17.33 16.15
C THR A 22 -0.63 16.22 17.08
N ASP A 23 0.09 15.10 17.21
CA ASP A 23 -0.27 14.05 18.19
C ASP A 23 -0.16 14.58 19.62
N TYR A 24 0.75 15.54 19.85
CA TYR A 24 0.82 16.24 21.13
C TYR A 24 -0.49 17.00 21.43
N CYS A 25 -1.18 17.58 20.43
CA CYS A 25 -2.46 18.26 20.60
C CYS A 25 -3.57 17.32 21.11
N LEU A 26 -3.50 16.03 20.77
CA LEU A 26 -4.39 15.00 21.32
C LEU A 26 -4.02 14.63 22.76
N ARG A 27 -2.76 14.85 23.17
CA ARG A 27 -2.20 14.51 24.48
C ARG A 27 -2.17 15.67 25.47
N ILE A 28 -2.49 16.91 25.06
CA ILE A 28 -2.56 18.05 25.98
C ILE A 28 -3.57 17.71 27.10
N LYS A 29 -3.02 17.43 28.29
CA LYS A 29 -3.79 17.35 29.52
C LYS A 29 -3.97 18.77 30.01
N PHE A 30 -5.21 19.14 30.23
CA PHE A 30 -5.54 20.50 30.63
C PHE A 30 -5.84 20.49 32.12
N ASP A 31 -4.95 21.10 32.90
CA ASP A 31 -4.96 21.02 34.37
C ASP A 31 -5.86 22.07 35.04
N LYS A 32 -6.63 22.86 34.26
CA LYS A 32 -7.57 23.90 34.76
C LYS A 32 -9.01 23.58 34.39
N SER A 33 -9.95 23.92 35.27
CA SER A 33 -11.39 23.82 34.98
C SER A 33 -11.74 24.64 33.75
N PHE A 34 -12.38 23.99 32.77
CA PHE A 34 -12.84 24.64 31.56
C PHE A 34 -14.19 25.32 31.78
N SER A 35 -14.48 26.33 30.98
CA SER A 35 -15.88 26.66 30.72
C SER A 35 -16.45 25.66 29.71
N ASP A 36 -17.74 25.35 29.80
CA ASP A 36 -18.45 24.47 28.86
C ASP A 36 -18.24 24.88 27.40
N LYS A 37 -18.13 26.19 27.13
CA LYS A 37 -17.86 26.72 25.79
C LYS A 37 -16.46 26.34 25.31
N GLU A 38 -15.44 26.49 26.16
CA GLU A 38 -14.06 26.17 25.79
C GLU A 38 -13.87 24.67 25.58
N GLU A 39 -14.49 23.86 26.42
CA GLU A 39 -14.48 22.41 26.27
C GLU A 39 -15.08 21.96 24.93
N LYS A 40 -16.25 22.50 24.56
CA LYS A 40 -16.89 22.21 23.27
C LYS A 40 -16.00 22.55 22.07
N LEU A 41 -15.33 23.69 22.09
CA LEU A 41 -14.42 24.09 21.00
C LEU A 41 -13.18 23.19 20.92
N ILE A 42 -12.61 22.82 22.07
CA ILE A 42 -11.48 21.89 22.12
C ILE A 42 -11.89 20.51 21.58
N ILE A 43 -13.09 20.02 21.93
CA ILE A 43 -13.62 18.76 21.41
C ILE A 43 -13.78 18.84 19.90
N ALA A 44 -14.36 19.93 19.37
CA ALA A 44 -14.51 20.13 17.93
C ALA A 44 -13.14 20.07 17.21
N GLU A 45 -12.14 20.81 17.69
CA GLU A 45 -10.78 20.77 17.13
C GLU A 45 -10.19 19.36 17.13
N ARG A 46 -10.31 18.64 18.26
CA ARG A 46 -9.80 17.27 18.41
C ARG A 46 -10.46 16.29 17.44
N LYS A 47 -11.76 16.45 17.15
CA LYS A 47 -12.44 15.64 16.12
C LYS A 47 -11.71 15.72 14.79
N ILE A 48 -11.38 16.92 14.31
CA ILE A 48 -10.67 17.07 13.03
C ILE A 48 -9.21 16.59 13.11
N ILE A 49 -8.50 16.86 14.21
CA ILE A 49 -7.10 16.45 14.39
C ILE A 49 -6.97 14.92 14.45
N SER A 50 -7.98 14.23 14.97
CA SER A 50 -8.04 12.76 15.01
C SER A 50 -8.10 12.11 13.62
N LEU A 51 -8.31 12.91 12.58
CA LEU A 51 -8.29 12.45 11.20
C LEU A 51 -6.88 12.54 10.59
N MET A 52 -6.65 11.80 9.52
CA MET A 52 -5.47 11.91 8.66
C MET A 52 -5.85 11.66 7.21
N PHE A 53 -5.06 12.22 6.30
CA PHE A 53 -5.17 11.89 4.90
C PHE A 53 -4.43 10.58 4.62
N TYR A 54 -5.07 9.68 3.90
CA TYR A 54 -4.48 8.45 3.44
C TYR A 54 -5.11 8.08 2.10
N ASP A 55 -4.26 7.90 1.08
CA ASP A 55 -4.66 7.65 -0.29
C ASP A 55 -5.69 8.69 -0.82
N GLY A 56 -5.48 9.97 -0.48
CA GLY A 56 -6.31 11.10 -0.90
C GLY A 56 -7.63 11.24 -0.13
N LYS A 57 -7.87 10.38 0.88
CA LYS A 57 -9.09 10.38 1.68
C LYS A 57 -8.83 10.72 3.13
N LEU A 58 -9.82 11.33 3.77
CA LEU A 58 -9.75 11.66 5.19
C LEU A 58 -10.32 10.50 6.01
N ILE A 59 -9.47 9.85 6.79
CA ILE A 59 -9.78 8.70 7.64
C ILE A 59 -9.45 9.00 9.11
N TYR A 60 -10.04 8.26 10.06
CA TYR A 60 -9.56 8.27 11.44
C TYR A 60 -8.13 7.74 11.50
N ARG A 61 -7.26 8.35 12.31
CA ARG A 61 -5.91 7.83 12.57
C ARG A 61 -5.97 6.41 13.16
N ILE A 62 -6.93 6.16 14.04
CA ILE A 62 -7.21 4.85 14.64
C ILE A 62 -8.74 4.78 14.80
N PRO A 63 -9.45 3.82 14.18
CA PRO A 63 -8.98 2.55 13.62
C PRO A 63 -8.77 2.53 12.08
N HIS A 64 -8.26 3.60 11.44
CA HIS A 64 -8.08 3.66 9.98
C HIS A 64 -9.36 3.44 9.15
N MET A 65 -10.47 4.05 9.58
CA MET A 65 -11.75 4.00 8.86
C MET A 65 -12.24 5.39 8.43
N GLU A 66 -13.00 5.47 7.34
CA GLU A 66 -13.66 6.72 6.94
C GLU A 66 -14.76 7.10 7.94
N PRO A 67 -14.82 8.34 8.45
CA PRO A 67 -15.93 8.83 9.25
C PRO A 67 -17.25 8.87 8.46
N ASP A 68 -18.37 8.68 9.15
CA ASP A 68 -19.66 9.11 8.64
C ASP A 68 -19.77 10.64 8.70
N PHE A 69 -19.37 11.30 7.61
CA PHE A 69 -19.40 12.76 7.52
C PHE A 69 -20.80 13.38 7.56
N SER A 70 -21.88 12.59 7.39
CA SER A 70 -23.25 13.11 7.44
C SER A 70 -23.67 13.55 8.85
N THR A 71 -23.07 12.93 9.87
CA THR A 71 -23.34 13.20 11.29
C THR A 71 -22.11 13.74 12.04
N PHE A 72 -20.98 13.87 11.35
CA PHE A 72 -19.68 14.18 11.97
C PHE A 72 -19.62 15.57 12.62
N LEU A 73 -20.21 16.58 11.97
CA LEU A 73 -20.31 17.95 12.49
C LEU A 73 -21.77 18.33 12.72
N ASN A 74 -22.04 18.99 13.84
CA ASN A 74 -23.30 19.72 14.06
C ASN A 74 -23.23 21.14 13.47
N LEU A 75 -24.37 21.86 13.48
CA LEU A 75 -24.46 23.21 12.91
C LEU A 75 -23.53 24.22 13.58
N ASP A 76 -23.39 24.18 14.90
CA ASP A 76 -22.51 25.08 15.65
C ASP A 76 -21.05 24.84 15.29
N GLU A 77 -20.65 23.57 15.14
CA GLU A 77 -19.31 23.18 14.69
C GLU A 77 -19.03 23.62 13.26
N ILE A 78 -20.03 23.56 12.36
CA ILE A 78 -19.91 24.06 10.98
C ILE A 78 -19.61 25.56 10.97
N GLU A 79 -20.39 26.37 11.69
CA GLU A 79 -20.16 27.82 11.76
C GLU A 79 -18.83 28.16 12.44
N TYR A 80 -18.48 27.41 13.49
CA TYR A 80 -17.17 27.51 14.12
C TYR A 80 -16.03 27.28 13.13
N PHE A 81 -16.05 26.19 12.36
CA PHE A 81 -14.96 25.90 11.41
C PHE A 81 -14.91 26.85 10.22
N LYS A 82 -16.04 27.42 9.78
CA LYS A 82 -16.04 28.53 8.81
C LYS A 82 -15.22 29.71 9.33
N SER A 83 -15.44 30.13 10.57
CA SER A 83 -14.66 31.21 11.19
C SER A 83 -13.18 30.85 11.37
N ARG A 84 -12.88 29.57 11.68
CA ARG A 84 -11.50 29.10 11.86
C ARG A 84 -10.69 29.12 10.58
N ILE A 85 -11.29 28.83 9.42
CA ILE A 85 -10.62 28.89 8.11
C ILE A 85 -10.09 30.29 7.81
N GLU A 86 -10.80 31.33 8.22
CA GLU A 86 -10.37 32.73 8.01
C GLU A 86 -9.23 33.14 8.96
N ALA A 87 -9.15 32.50 10.13
CA ALA A 87 -8.22 32.89 11.19
C ALA A 87 -6.94 32.05 11.27
N VAL A 88 -6.95 30.80 10.79
CA VAL A 88 -5.79 29.89 10.84
C VAL A 88 -4.72 30.31 9.82
N LYS A 89 -3.44 30.30 10.22
CA LYS A 89 -2.33 30.65 9.33
C LYS A 89 -1.75 29.44 8.61
N SER A 90 -1.75 28.27 9.25
CA SER A 90 -1.31 27.01 8.64
C SER A 90 -2.25 26.59 7.51
N ASP A 91 -1.74 26.56 6.28
CA ASP A 91 -2.49 26.07 5.12
C ASP A 91 -2.89 24.60 5.27
N PHE A 92 -2.06 23.77 5.92
CA PHE A 92 -2.38 22.35 6.14
C PHE A 92 -3.58 22.14 7.05
N ILE A 93 -3.70 22.94 8.12
CA ILE A 93 -4.87 22.91 8.99
C ILE A 93 -6.10 23.47 8.27
N ALA A 94 -5.94 24.57 7.53
CA ALA A 94 -7.03 25.11 6.70
C ALA A 94 -7.58 24.08 5.71
N ILE A 95 -6.70 23.35 5.00
CA ILE A 95 -7.08 22.29 4.06
C ILE A 95 -7.88 21.19 4.75
N ARG A 96 -7.51 20.80 5.98
CA ARG A 96 -8.25 19.82 6.77
C ARG A 96 -9.66 20.32 7.10
N TYR A 97 -9.79 21.54 7.63
CA TYR A 97 -11.10 22.13 7.91
C TYR A 97 -11.98 22.20 6.65
N LEU A 98 -11.42 22.71 5.56
CA LEU A 98 -12.10 22.81 4.26
C LEU A 98 -12.57 21.44 3.76
N THR A 99 -11.75 20.41 3.89
CA THR A 99 -12.10 19.05 3.46
C THR A 99 -13.20 18.45 4.33
N VAL A 100 -13.14 18.61 5.65
CA VAL A 100 -14.21 18.16 6.57
C VAL A 100 -15.51 18.88 6.24
N LEU A 101 -15.49 20.21 6.12
CA LEU A 101 -16.67 20.99 5.76
C LEU A 101 -17.25 20.56 4.42
N TRP A 102 -16.43 20.33 3.40
CA TRP A 102 -16.89 19.79 2.12
C TRP A 102 -17.59 18.44 2.28
N LYS A 103 -16.99 17.52 3.03
CA LYS A 103 -17.54 16.18 3.22
C LYS A 103 -18.84 16.18 4.02
N SER A 104 -18.96 17.06 5.02
CA SER A 104 -20.15 17.17 5.87
C SER A 104 -21.28 17.97 5.23
N THR A 105 -20.98 19.09 4.58
CA THR A 105 -22.00 19.98 3.99
C THR A 105 -22.32 19.67 2.53
N LYS A 106 -21.47 18.89 1.85
CA LYS A 106 -21.49 18.66 0.40
C LYS A 106 -21.36 19.92 -0.47
N HIS A 107 -20.98 21.06 0.11
CA HIS A 107 -20.82 22.31 -0.62
C HIS A 107 -19.46 22.40 -1.30
N ASN A 108 -19.42 22.43 -2.64
CA ASN A 108 -18.18 22.36 -3.42
C ASN A 108 -17.22 23.54 -3.22
N LYS A 109 -17.71 24.74 -2.87
CA LYS A 109 -16.84 25.89 -2.55
C LYS A 109 -15.73 25.58 -1.55
N PHE A 110 -15.96 24.71 -0.57
CA PHE A 110 -14.94 24.33 0.40
C PHE A 110 -13.83 23.46 -0.22
N SER A 111 -14.18 22.51 -1.08
CA SER A 111 -13.18 21.69 -1.78
C SER A 111 -12.43 22.47 -2.85
N GLU A 112 -13.07 23.43 -3.51
CA GLU A 112 -12.41 24.34 -4.45
C GLU A 112 -11.32 25.16 -3.74
N GLN A 113 -11.64 25.74 -2.57
CA GLN A 113 -10.62 26.43 -1.76
C GLN A 113 -9.52 25.49 -1.26
N ALA A 114 -9.86 24.25 -0.89
CA ALA A 114 -8.85 23.26 -0.50
C ALA A 114 -7.91 22.94 -1.66
N PHE A 115 -8.46 22.77 -2.87
CA PHE A 115 -7.67 22.53 -4.08
C PHE A 115 -6.73 23.71 -4.36
N ASP A 116 -7.22 24.95 -4.33
CA ASP A 116 -6.40 26.13 -4.62
C ASP A 116 -5.20 26.23 -3.65
N LYS A 117 -5.42 25.92 -2.36
CA LYS A 117 -4.34 25.85 -1.36
C LYS A 117 -3.36 24.70 -1.65
N LEU A 118 -3.87 23.50 -1.94
CA LEU A 118 -3.05 22.34 -2.26
C LEU A 118 -2.19 22.57 -3.52
N ALA A 119 -2.78 23.11 -4.57
CA ALA A 119 -2.09 23.42 -5.83
C ALA A 119 -1.00 24.48 -5.62
N LYS A 120 -1.25 25.49 -4.79
CA LYS A 120 -0.23 26.48 -4.40
C LYS A 120 0.94 25.83 -3.66
N ILE A 121 0.66 24.97 -2.68
CA ILE A 121 1.70 24.24 -1.93
C ILE A 121 2.51 23.37 -2.90
N LEU A 122 1.84 22.58 -3.74
CA LEU A 122 2.48 21.70 -4.71
C LEU A 122 3.37 22.49 -5.68
N ASN A 123 2.87 23.55 -6.29
CA ASN A 123 3.67 24.38 -7.21
C ASN A 123 4.89 25.03 -6.52
N THR A 124 4.83 25.28 -5.20
CA THR A 124 5.96 25.85 -4.46
C THR A 124 6.98 24.79 -4.06
N LYS A 125 6.51 23.60 -3.66
CA LYS A 125 7.33 22.53 -3.08
C LYS A 125 7.81 21.48 -4.08
N LEU A 126 7.25 21.44 -5.29
CA LEU A 126 7.62 20.46 -6.31
C LEU A 126 9.11 20.53 -6.69
N ASP A 127 9.71 21.72 -6.67
CA ASP A 127 11.12 21.88 -7.03
C ASP A 127 12.06 21.82 -5.80
N ASP A 128 11.54 21.65 -4.59
CA ASP A 128 12.34 21.54 -3.36
C ASP A 128 12.82 20.09 -3.15
N GLU A 129 14.13 19.86 -3.26
CA GLU A 129 14.74 18.54 -3.12
C GLU A 129 14.58 17.94 -1.70
N ASN A 130 14.36 18.77 -0.68
CA ASN A 130 14.18 18.32 0.70
C ASN A 130 12.77 17.78 0.98
N GLU A 131 11.81 18.06 0.10
CA GLU A 131 10.43 17.61 0.25
C GLU A 131 10.28 16.13 -0.13
N SER A 132 9.56 15.40 0.71
CA SER A 132 9.32 13.97 0.52
C SER A 132 8.40 13.74 -0.67
N PHE A 133 8.80 12.85 -1.59
CA PHE A 133 7.97 12.43 -2.71
C PHE A 133 6.59 11.94 -2.24
N TYR A 134 6.54 11.15 -1.17
CA TYR A 134 5.31 10.57 -0.65
C TYR A 134 4.36 11.63 -0.10
N ASP A 135 4.90 12.66 0.56
CA ASP A 135 4.09 13.78 1.08
C ASP A 135 3.47 14.56 -0.09
N LEU A 136 4.26 14.87 -1.12
CA LEU A 136 3.77 15.53 -2.33
C LEU A 136 2.74 14.67 -3.08
N ASN A 137 2.96 13.37 -3.16
CA ASN A 137 2.05 12.44 -3.84
C ASN A 137 0.71 12.35 -3.10
N GLU A 138 0.70 12.33 -1.77
CA GLU A 138 -0.53 12.35 -0.98
C GLU A 138 -1.32 13.65 -1.21
N LEU A 139 -0.66 14.82 -1.20
CA LEU A 139 -1.30 16.10 -1.54
C LEU A 139 -1.98 16.05 -2.92
N LEU A 140 -1.30 15.45 -3.89
CA LEU A 140 -1.84 15.30 -5.24
C LEU A 140 -3.02 14.30 -5.30
N LEU A 141 -3.03 13.24 -4.48
CA LEU A 141 -4.18 12.34 -4.36
C LEU A 141 -5.42 13.06 -3.79
N ILE A 142 -5.22 14.04 -2.91
CA ILE A 142 -6.31 14.90 -2.43
C ILE A 142 -6.85 15.78 -3.57
N CYS A 143 -5.95 16.42 -4.34
CA CYS A 143 -6.32 17.17 -5.54
C CYS A 143 -7.11 16.33 -6.54
N ARG A 144 -6.67 15.08 -6.77
CA ARG A 144 -7.39 14.11 -7.62
C ARG A 144 -8.80 13.90 -7.11
N THR A 145 -8.95 13.58 -5.82
CA THR A 145 -10.24 13.30 -5.19
C THR A 145 -11.22 14.46 -5.34
N ILE A 146 -10.73 15.69 -5.16
CA ILE A 146 -11.52 16.90 -5.37
C ILE A 146 -11.93 17.01 -6.84
N SER A 147 -10.95 17.00 -7.76
CA SER A 147 -11.18 17.18 -9.20
C SER A 147 -12.12 16.13 -9.79
N GLU A 148 -12.01 14.87 -9.35
CA GLU A 148 -12.88 13.78 -9.81
C GLU A 148 -14.34 14.02 -9.43
N LYS A 149 -14.58 14.50 -8.20
CA LYS A 149 -15.93 14.68 -7.64
C LYS A 149 -16.58 15.99 -8.04
N THR A 150 -15.82 17.08 -8.12
CA THR A 150 -16.36 18.43 -8.38
C THR A 150 -16.16 18.91 -9.80
N LYS A 151 -15.30 18.23 -10.58
CA LYS A 151 -14.84 18.66 -11.92
C LYS A 151 -14.08 19.99 -11.91
N TYR A 152 -13.62 20.43 -10.74
CA TYR A 152 -12.85 21.65 -10.60
C TYR A 152 -11.39 21.45 -11.04
N ARG A 153 -10.87 22.37 -11.86
CA ARG A 153 -9.45 22.49 -12.26
C ARG A 153 -8.76 21.18 -12.69
N ILE A 154 -9.46 20.38 -13.48
CA ILE A 154 -8.95 19.10 -14.01
C ILE A 154 -7.61 19.29 -14.75
N ASP A 155 -7.51 20.31 -15.60
CA ASP A 155 -6.29 20.56 -16.39
C ASP A 155 -5.08 20.85 -15.49
N GLU A 156 -5.27 21.66 -14.43
CA GLU A 156 -4.19 21.96 -13.48
C GLU A 156 -3.76 20.69 -12.73
N TYR A 157 -4.71 19.85 -12.30
CA TYR A 157 -4.40 18.55 -11.71
C TYR A 157 -3.55 17.68 -12.65
N VAL A 158 -3.95 17.57 -13.93
CA VAL A 158 -3.21 16.78 -14.93
C VAL A 158 -1.79 17.32 -15.14
N GLN A 159 -1.61 18.65 -15.12
CA GLN A 159 -0.26 19.24 -15.19
C GLN A 159 0.58 18.92 -13.94
N LEU A 160 -0.01 18.96 -12.74
CA LEU A 160 0.67 18.58 -11.51
C LEU A 160 1.08 17.09 -11.50
N VAL A 161 0.26 16.20 -12.07
CA VAL A 161 0.60 14.78 -12.27
C VAL A 161 1.84 14.63 -13.17
N LYS A 162 1.92 15.39 -14.26
CA LYS A 162 3.10 15.38 -15.14
C LYS A 162 4.34 15.89 -14.42
N LYS A 163 4.23 16.97 -13.63
CA LYS A 163 5.35 17.52 -12.87
C LYS A 163 5.84 16.56 -11.78
N ILE A 164 4.94 15.96 -11.00
CA ILE A 164 5.36 15.06 -9.92
C ILE A 164 6.05 13.80 -10.45
N LYS A 165 5.67 13.31 -11.64
CA LYS A 165 6.34 12.16 -12.29
C LYS A 165 7.84 12.40 -12.43
N MET A 166 8.25 13.62 -12.77
CA MET A 166 9.65 13.99 -12.95
C MET A 166 10.49 13.89 -11.67
N ARG A 167 9.86 13.75 -10.50
CA ARG A 167 10.54 13.60 -9.21
C ARG A 167 10.83 12.16 -8.82
N ILE A 168 10.29 11.17 -9.53
CA ILE A 168 10.43 9.77 -9.17
C ILE A 168 11.90 9.35 -9.36
N LYS A 169 12.51 8.81 -8.30
CA LYS A 169 13.92 8.38 -8.28
C LYS A 169 14.10 6.87 -8.15
N ASN A 170 13.07 6.16 -7.69
CA ASN A 170 13.17 4.72 -7.41
C ASN A 170 11.83 3.99 -7.60
N THR A 171 11.89 2.65 -7.53
CA THR A 171 10.76 1.75 -7.74
C THR A 171 9.62 1.97 -6.75
N SER A 172 9.93 2.26 -5.49
CA SER A 172 8.91 2.47 -4.45
C SER A 172 8.11 3.76 -4.71
N GLU A 173 8.81 4.83 -5.06
CA GLU A 173 8.19 6.09 -5.49
C GLU A 173 7.37 5.92 -6.77
N TYR A 174 7.86 5.13 -7.74
CA TYR A 174 7.12 4.84 -8.96
C TYR A 174 5.80 4.11 -8.68
N PHE A 175 5.81 3.06 -7.86
CA PHE A 175 4.57 2.38 -7.51
C PHE A 175 3.65 3.24 -6.64
N SER A 176 4.20 4.09 -5.77
CA SER A 176 3.43 5.11 -5.06
C SER A 176 2.76 6.09 -6.05
N PHE A 177 3.47 6.54 -7.07
CA PHE A 177 2.93 7.39 -8.14
C PHE A 177 1.80 6.70 -8.90
N THR A 178 1.90 5.40 -9.19
CA THR A 178 0.83 4.70 -9.93
C THR A 178 -0.53 4.75 -9.23
N LYS A 179 -0.58 4.99 -7.91
CA LYS A 179 -1.83 5.28 -7.18
C LYS A 179 -2.58 6.50 -7.74
N GLN A 180 -1.88 7.48 -8.31
CA GLN A 180 -2.50 8.61 -9.03
C GLN A 180 -3.27 8.15 -10.26
N LEU A 181 -2.86 7.05 -10.89
CA LEU A 181 -3.33 6.62 -12.20
C LEU A 181 -4.41 5.54 -12.11
N ILE A 182 -4.33 4.69 -11.08
CA ILE A 182 -5.27 3.60 -10.83
C ILE A 182 -6.68 4.17 -10.65
N GLU A 183 -7.61 3.68 -11.46
CA GLU A 183 -9.03 4.11 -11.46
C GLU A 183 -9.23 5.61 -11.74
N ASN A 184 -8.19 6.32 -12.22
CA ASN A 184 -8.30 7.74 -12.48
C ASN A 184 -9.13 7.99 -13.73
N LYS A 185 -10.24 8.73 -13.55
CA LYS A 185 -11.20 9.08 -14.60
C LYS A 185 -10.85 10.39 -15.33
N LEU A 186 -9.89 11.14 -14.81
CA LEU A 186 -9.44 12.43 -15.35
C LEU A 186 -8.31 12.28 -16.37
N ILE A 187 -7.60 11.15 -16.36
CA ILE A 187 -6.47 10.88 -17.24
C ILE A 187 -6.95 10.09 -18.45
N SER A 188 -6.78 10.66 -19.65
CA SER A 188 -7.08 9.97 -20.90
C SER A 188 -6.09 8.83 -21.16
N SER A 189 -6.42 7.91 -22.07
CA SER A 189 -5.53 6.81 -22.43
C SER A 189 -4.20 7.30 -23.02
N GLU A 190 -4.22 8.39 -23.80
CA GLU A 190 -3.03 9.00 -24.38
C GLU A 190 -2.12 9.58 -23.29
N VAL A 191 -2.68 10.36 -22.37
CA VAL A 191 -1.91 10.93 -21.25
C VAL A 191 -1.39 9.82 -20.34
N LEU A 192 -2.19 8.78 -20.08
CA LEU A 192 -1.76 7.62 -19.30
C LEU A 192 -0.55 6.93 -19.95
N LYS A 193 -0.60 6.72 -21.26
CA LYS A 193 0.51 6.12 -22.02
C LYS A 193 1.78 6.94 -21.86
N ASP A 194 1.71 8.25 -22.06
CA ASP A 194 2.86 9.15 -21.89
C ASP A 194 3.44 9.11 -20.46
N LEU A 195 2.57 8.94 -19.46
CA LEU A 195 2.95 8.90 -18.05
C LEU A 195 3.62 7.59 -17.62
N ILE A 196 3.40 6.48 -18.31
CA ILE A 196 3.93 5.17 -17.87
C ILE A 196 4.80 4.45 -18.91
N GLN A 197 4.91 4.93 -20.15
CA GLN A 197 5.67 4.22 -21.20
C GLN A 197 7.16 4.01 -20.89
N ASP A 198 7.74 4.81 -20.00
CA ASP A 198 9.13 4.77 -19.55
C ASP A 198 9.31 4.00 -18.24
N TYR A 199 8.34 3.16 -17.85
CA TYR A 199 8.33 2.44 -16.57
C TYR A 199 9.58 1.61 -16.30
N GLU A 200 10.20 1.06 -17.34
CA GLU A 200 11.41 0.24 -17.26
C GLU A 200 12.56 1.00 -16.59
N ASN A 201 12.60 2.34 -16.70
CA ASN A 201 13.63 3.17 -16.10
C ASN A 201 13.51 3.26 -14.56
N TYR A 202 12.36 2.90 -13.99
CA TYR A 202 12.10 3.04 -12.55
C TYR A 202 12.03 1.70 -11.82
N ILE A 203 11.72 0.59 -12.52
CA ILE A 203 11.60 -0.73 -11.91
C ILE A 203 12.99 -1.36 -11.77
N GLN A 204 13.49 -1.41 -10.55
CA GLN A 204 14.73 -2.09 -10.20
C GLN A 204 14.46 -3.58 -10.00
N ILE A 205 15.39 -4.41 -10.44
CA ILE A 205 15.36 -5.87 -10.28
C ILE A 205 16.22 -6.24 -9.08
N GLY A 206 15.71 -7.12 -8.22
CA GLY A 206 16.48 -7.64 -7.08
C GLY A 206 15.64 -7.91 -5.84
N ILE A 207 16.27 -8.54 -4.85
CA ILE A 207 15.61 -8.94 -3.59
C ILE A 207 14.92 -7.76 -2.91
N MET A 208 15.56 -6.58 -2.89
CA MET A 208 15.06 -5.40 -2.20
C MET A 208 13.79 -4.81 -2.83
N SER A 209 13.60 -4.97 -4.14
CA SER A 209 12.45 -4.46 -4.88
C SER A 209 11.38 -5.52 -5.16
N TYR A 210 11.69 -6.80 -4.94
CA TYR A 210 10.80 -7.93 -5.26
C TYR A 210 9.41 -7.81 -4.63
N ASN A 211 9.34 -7.58 -3.32
CA ASN A 211 8.06 -7.47 -2.61
C ASN A 211 7.23 -6.29 -3.12
N THR A 212 7.87 -5.16 -3.44
CA THR A 212 7.19 -3.99 -3.99
C THR A 212 6.65 -4.27 -5.39
N LEU A 213 7.42 -4.92 -6.25
CA LEU A 213 7.00 -5.27 -7.60
C LEU A 213 5.82 -6.25 -7.58
N LEU A 214 5.91 -7.33 -6.80
CA LEU A 214 4.84 -8.32 -6.68
C LEU A 214 3.55 -7.73 -6.11
N ALA A 215 3.64 -6.92 -5.04
CA ALA A 215 2.47 -6.31 -4.41
C ALA A 215 1.69 -5.39 -5.37
N ASN A 216 2.33 -4.93 -6.45
CA ASN A 216 1.75 -4.02 -7.42
C ASN A 216 1.55 -4.62 -8.82
N GLU A 217 1.98 -5.87 -9.07
CA GLU A 217 1.94 -6.52 -10.39
C GLU A 217 0.56 -6.42 -11.05
N TYR A 218 -0.48 -6.90 -10.36
CA TYR A 218 -1.84 -6.93 -10.91
C TYR A 218 -2.39 -5.54 -11.23
N LYS A 219 -2.13 -4.57 -10.34
CA LYS A 219 -2.59 -3.17 -10.51
C LYS A 219 -1.85 -2.50 -11.66
N PHE A 220 -0.56 -2.77 -11.80
CA PHE A 220 0.25 -2.17 -12.85
C PHE A 220 -0.03 -2.80 -14.23
N LEU A 221 -0.24 -4.12 -14.31
CA LEU A 221 -0.72 -4.78 -15.53
C LEU A 221 -2.01 -4.15 -16.06
N ALA A 222 -2.97 -3.87 -15.17
CA ALA A 222 -4.21 -3.21 -15.55
C ALA A 222 -3.98 -1.80 -16.13
N LEU A 223 -2.98 -1.07 -15.63
CA LEU A 223 -2.60 0.23 -16.18
C LEU A 223 -1.96 0.11 -17.56
N LEU A 224 -1.02 -0.82 -17.75
CA LEU A 224 -0.37 -1.06 -19.05
C LEU A 224 -1.41 -1.45 -20.11
N GLN A 225 -2.37 -2.32 -19.75
CA GLN A 225 -3.49 -2.71 -20.61
C GLN A 225 -4.39 -1.50 -20.96
N LYS A 226 -4.76 -0.69 -19.97
CA LYS A 226 -5.56 0.54 -20.19
C LYS A 226 -4.83 1.55 -21.09
N ALA A 227 -3.51 1.62 -21.00
CA ALA A 227 -2.64 2.44 -21.84
C ALA A 227 -2.36 1.83 -23.23
N LYS A 228 -2.78 0.58 -23.46
CA LYS A 228 -2.50 -0.21 -24.68
C LYS A 228 -0.99 -0.29 -24.97
N LEU A 229 -0.19 -0.49 -23.93
CA LEU A 229 1.24 -0.74 -24.06
C LEU A 229 1.52 -2.23 -24.29
N ASP A 230 2.63 -2.53 -24.95
CA ASP A 230 3.11 -3.91 -25.04
C ASP A 230 3.46 -4.42 -23.64
N LEU A 231 2.96 -5.61 -23.31
CA LEU A 231 3.15 -6.25 -22.01
C LEU A 231 4.43 -7.10 -21.98
N ASN A 232 4.98 -7.46 -23.14
CA ASN A 232 6.15 -8.32 -23.23
C ASN A 232 7.35 -7.81 -22.42
N PRO A 233 7.69 -6.51 -22.44
CA PRO A 233 8.84 -6.03 -21.67
C PRO A 233 8.60 -6.11 -20.16
N PHE A 234 7.36 -5.91 -19.70
CA PHE A 234 7.02 -6.03 -18.28
C PHE A 234 7.12 -7.49 -17.81
N TYR A 235 6.64 -8.45 -18.61
CA TYR A 235 6.80 -9.87 -18.32
C TYR A 235 8.28 -10.29 -18.29
N ARG A 236 9.13 -9.68 -19.13
CA ARG A 236 10.58 -9.89 -19.07
C ARG A 236 11.17 -9.42 -17.74
N ILE A 237 10.80 -8.22 -17.26
CA ILE A 237 11.22 -7.71 -15.96
C ILE A 237 10.80 -8.66 -14.82
N LEU A 238 9.56 -9.18 -14.87
CA LEU A 238 9.09 -10.17 -13.88
C LEU A 238 9.95 -11.45 -13.92
N ALA A 239 10.23 -12.00 -15.10
CA ALA A 239 11.08 -13.18 -15.26
C ALA A 239 12.51 -12.94 -14.73
N GLU A 240 13.11 -11.79 -15.02
CA GLU A 240 14.44 -11.41 -14.53
C GLU A 240 14.47 -11.25 -13.01
N ASN A 241 13.37 -10.77 -12.42
CA ASN A 241 13.22 -10.67 -10.97
C ASN A 241 13.12 -12.04 -10.28
N GLU A 242 12.43 -13.01 -10.88
CA GLU A 242 12.44 -14.40 -10.42
C GLU A 242 13.85 -15.01 -10.50
N GLU A 243 14.57 -14.80 -11.61
CA GLU A 243 15.95 -15.28 -11.77
C GLU A 243 16.91 -14.68 -10.73
N SER A 244 16.73 -13.40 -10.37
CA SER A 244 17.51 -12.76 -9.31
C SER A 244 17.35 -13.52 -7.99
N LEU A 245 16.13 -13.86 -7.58
CA LEU A 245 15.88 -14.62 -6.35
C LEU A 245 16.45 -16.04 -6.41
N ILE A 246 16.35 -16.70 -7.56
CA ILE A 246 16.88 -18.04 -7.77
C ILE A 246 18.39 -18.09 -7.50
N LYS A 247 19.15 -17.06 -7.94
CA LYS A 247 20.61 -16.98 -7.73
C LYS A 247 21.01 -16.85 -6.26
N HIS A 248 20.11 -16.35 -5.41
CA HIS A 248 20.38 -16.11 -3.99
C HIS A 248 19.89 -17.23 -3.06
N ARG A 249 19.25 -18.29 -3.59
CA ARG A 249 18.72 -19.41 -2.79
C ARG A 249 19.47 -20.71 -2.99
N ASN A 250 19.51 -21.52 -1.92
CA ASN A 250 20.08 -22.86 -1.97
C ASN A 250 19.19 -23.82 -2.80
N GLN A 251 19.84 -24.63 -3.63
CA GLN A 251 19.27 -25.29 -4.80
C GLN A 251 18.25 -26.44 -4.57
N ARG A 252 17.62 -26.56 -3.38
CA ARG A 252 16.83 -27.75 -3.02
C ARG A 252 15.53 -27.47 -2.27
N ASP A 253 15.07 -26.23 -2.21
CA ASP A 253 13.83 -25.89 -1.52
C ASP A 253 12.62 -25.79 -2.47
N PHE A 254 11.42 -25.89 -1.90
CA PHE A 254 10.16 -25.72 -2.64
C PHE A 254 10.03 -24.33 -3.27
N VAL A 255 10.69 -23.33 -2.69
CA VAL A 255 10.62 -21.96 -3.19
C VAL A 255 11.32 -21.86 -4.54
N LEU A 256 12.47 -22.52 -4.73
CA LEU A 256 13.12 -22.61 -6.04
C LEU A 256 12.19 -23.16 -7.12
N LEU A 257 11.38 -24.19 -6.82
CA LEU A 257 10.44 -24.74 -7.79
C LEU A 257 9.35 -23.72 -8.18
N ASP A 258 8.81 -22.98 -7.21
CA ASP A 258 7.81 -21.94 -7.48
C ASP A 258 8.40 -20.80 -8.31
N LEU A 259 9.61 -20.34 -7.97
CA LEU A 259 10.32 -19.30 -8.72
C LEU A 259 10.59 -19.73 -10.17
N LEU A 260 11.07 -20.97 -10.38
CA LEU A 260 11.30 -21.52 -11.72
C LEU A 260 10.00 -21.64 -12.53
N ARG A 261 8.90 -22.05 -11.89
CA ARG A 261 7.57 -22.11 -12.52
C ARG A 261 7.09 -20.72 -12.95
N LYS A 262 7.17 -19.74 -12.06
CA LYS A 262 6.81 -18.34 -12.34
C LYS A 262 7.66 -17.75 -13.44
N LYS A 263 8.98 -17.93 -13.36
CA LYS A 263 9.94 -17.50 -14.38
C LYS A 263 9.58 -18.04 -15.76
N ALA A 264 9.38 -19.36 -15.90
CA ALA A 264 8.98 -19.96 -17.17
C ALA A 264 7.67 -19.38 -17.71
N ASN A 265 6.67 -19.19 -16.84
CA ASN A 265 5.40 -18.58 -17.24
C ASN A 265 5.58 -17.15 -17.75
N TYR A 266 6.38 -16.33 -17.05
CA TYR A 266 6.67 -14.97 -17.48
C TYR A 266 7.49 -14.91 -18.77
N GLU A 267 8.47 -15.79 -18.95
CA GLU A 267 9.24 -15.90 -20.20
C GLU A 267 8.34 -16.23 -21.39
N LYS A 268 7.42 -17.17 -21.21
CA LYS A 268 6.41 -17.52 -22.21
C LYS A 268 5.52 -16.33 -22.54
N LEU A 269 5.01 -15.62 -21.52
CA LEU A 269 4.17 -14.42 -21.69
C LEU A 269 4.93 -13.26 -22.34
N ALA A 270 6.25 -13.19 -22.16
CA ALA A 270 7.13 -12.22 -22.82
C ALA A 270 7.47 -12.58 -24.28
N GLY A 271 7.03 -13.75 -24.77
CA GLY A 271 7.37 -14.27 -26.10
C GLY A 271 8.72 -15.00 -26.19
N ASN A 272 9.42 -15.20 -25.07
CA ASN A 272 10.72 -15.88 -25.01
C ASN A 272 10.55 -17.40 -24.85
N ILE A 273 9.98 -18.06 -25.87
CA ILE A 273 9.60 -19.48 -25.82
C ILE A 273 10.80 -20.40 -25.51
N GLU A 274 11.94 -20.19 -26.18
CA GLU A 274 13.14 -21.03 -25.99
C GLU A 274 13.68 -20.94 -24.55
N GLU A 275 13.68 -19.75 -23.96
CA GLU A 275 14.15 -19.57 -22.58
C GLU A 275 13.16 -20.18 -21.58
N SER A 276 11.85 -20.05 -21.84
CA SER A 276 10.83 -20.73 -21.07
C SER A 276 11.03 -22.25 -21.06
N GLU A 277 11.35 -22.87 -22.20
CA GLU A 277 11.60 -24.31 -22.28
C GLU A 277 12.84 -24.72 -21.47
N LYS A 278 13.94 -23.96 -21.57
CA LYS A 278 15.14 -24.17 -20.74
C LYS A 278 14.83 -24.05 -19.24
N THR A 279 14.02 -23.08 -18.84
CA THR A 279 13.59 -22.92 -17.45
C THR A 279 12.72 -24.10 -16.99
N LEU A 280 11.83 -24.62 -17.84
CA LEU A 280 11.02 -25.82 -17.55
C LEU A 280 11.85 -27.11 -17.46
N GLU A 281 12.89 -27.25 -18.28
CA GLU A 281 13.86 -28.35 -18.14
C GLU A 281 14.59 -28.27 -16.79
N ARG A 282 15.04 -27.07 -16.40
CA ARG A 282 15.68 -26.82 -15.10
C ARG A 282 14.71 -27.11 -13.94
N LEU A 283 13.44 -26.73 -14.07
CA LEU A 283 12.38 -27.06 -13.13
C LEU A 283 12.22 -28.59 -13.00
N THR A 284 12.16 -29.30 -14.13
CA THR A 284 11.99 -30.77 -14.16
C THR A 284 13.16 -31.48 -13.49
N LYS A 285 14.40 -31.09 -13.81
CA LYS A 285 15.61 -31.62 -13.17
C LYS A 285 15.63 -31.35 -11.66
N SER A 286 15.27 -30.13 -11.25
CA SER A 286 15.20 -29.74 -9.83
C SER A 286 14.12 -30.53 -9.08
N ARG A 287 12.96 -30.77 -9.73
CA ARG A 287 11.86 -31.58 -9.20
C ARG A 287 12.27 -33.04 -8.99
N MET A 288 13.02 -33.62 -9.93
CA MET A 288 13.53 -35.00 -9.82
C MET A 288 14.62 -35.17 -8.73
N GLY A 289 15.35 -34.11 -8.41
CA GLY A 289 16.39 -34.10 -7.38
C GLY A 289 15.91 -33.77 -5.96
N LEU A 290 14.60 -33.57 -5.77
CA LEU A 290 14.03 -33.08 -4.52
C LEU A 290 14.03 -34.19 -3.47
N LYS A 291 15.00 -34.12 -2.54
CA LYS A 291 15.05 -35.00 -1.37
C LYS A 291 14.25 -34.37 -0.25
N LEU A 292 13.01 -34.82 -0.05
CA LEU A 292 12.28 -34.53 1.17
C LEU A 292 13.01 -35.22 2.31
N ASN A 293 13.38 -34.49 3.36
CA ASN A 293 14.31 -34.90 4.44
C ASN A 293 13.90 -36.16 5.25
N LYS A 294 12.88 -36.93 4.84
CA LYS A 294 12.55 -38.24 5.39
C LYS A 294 12.22 -39.34 4.35
N VAL A 295 12.09 -39.05 3.06
CA VAL A 295 11.81 -40.09 2.05
C VAL A 295 12.45 -39.75 0.71
N SER A 296 13.33 -40.63 0.23
CA SER A 296 13.87 -40.60 -1.13
C SER A 296 12.94 -41.38 -2.06
N TYR A 297 12.27 -40.70 -2.98
CA TYR A 297 11.51 -41.37 -4.04
C TYR A 297 12.37 -41.44 -5.32
N SER A 298 12.47 -42.64 -5.88
CA SER A 298 12.99 -42.86 -7.24
C SER A 298 11.83 -43.26 -8.13
N TRP A 299 11.78 -42.71 -9.34
CA TRP A 299 10.68 -42.86 -10.31
C TRP A 299 10.57 -44.27 -10.93
N SER A 300 11.34 -45.25 -10.46
CA SER A 300 11.49 -46.55 -11.12
C SER A 300 10.52 -47.64 -10.66
N SER A 301 9.38 -47.30 -10.06
CA SER A 301 8.35 -48.31 -9.78
C SER A 301 6.96 -47.84 -10.20
N ASP A 302 6.28 -48.70 -10.94
CA ASP A 302 4.92 -48.54 -11.52
C ASP A 302 3.79 -48.38 -10.47
N GLU A 303 4.12 -48.04 -9.22
CA GLU A 303 3.16 -47.98 -8.09
C GLU A 303 3.05 -46.59 -7.47
N ASN A 304 3.30 -45.51 -8.22
CA ASN A 304 3.23 -44.15 -7.69
C ASN A 304 1.84 -43.51 -7.77
N LYS A 305 0.80 -44.24 -7.37
CA LYS A 305 -0.55 -43.67 -7.16
C LYS A 305 -0.54 -42.54 -6.13
N VAL A 306 0.33 -42.61 -5.11
CA VAL A 306 0.46 -41.58 -4.07
C VAL A 306 1.12 -40.31 -4.59
N LEU A 307 2.11 -40.42 -5.46
CA LEU A 307 2.76 -39.26 -6.10
C LEU A 307 1.81 -38.61 -7.12
N ILE A 308 1.07 -39.43 -7.89
CA ILE A 308 0.01 -38.95 -8.77
C ILE A 308 -1.09 -38.26 -7.97
N LEU A 309 -1.55 -38.82 -6.84
CA LEU A 309 -2.51 -38.17 -5.94
C LEU A 309 -1.95 -36.90 -5.28
N LEU A 310 -0.66 -36.85 -4.95
CA LEU A 310 -0.02 -35.65 -4.39
C LEU A 310 0.02 -34.53 -5.43
N TRP A 311 0.31 -34.86 -6.69
CA TRP A 311 0.25 -33.91 -7.81
C TRP A 311 -1.20 -33.57 -8.21
N GLU A 312 -2.10 -34.56 -8.19
CA GLU A 312 -3.57 -34.53 -8.12
C GLU A 312 -4.07 -33.39 -7.24
N ILE A 313 -3.68 -33.51 -5.98
CA ILE A 313 -3.94 -32.57 -4.91
C ILE A 313 -3.27 -31.25 -5.27
N ILE A 314 -1.96 -31.14 -5.50
CA ILE A 314 -1.26 -29.87 -5.80
C ILE A 314 -1.89 -29.08 -6.96
N ASP A 315 -2.27 -29.75 -8.06
CA ASP A 315 -2.92 -29.13 -9.21
C ASP A 315 -4.36 -28.68 -8.88
N GLN A 316 -5.12 -29.46 -8.10
CA GLN A 316 -6.43 -29.05 -7.57
C GLN A 316 -6.35 -28.03 -6.43
N THR A 317 -5.21 -27.95 -5.76
CA THR A 317 -5.04 -27.32 -4.46
C THR A 317 -4.30 -25.98 -4.51
N SER A 318 -3.75 -25.53 -5.65
CA SER A 318 -3.23 -24.15 -5.74
C SER A 318 -4.29 -23.08 -5.43
N THR A 319 -5.57 -23.38 -5.67
CA THR A 319 -6.72 -22.51 -5.35
C THR A 319 -7.28 -22.76 -3.94
N GLN A 320 -7.10 -23.95 -3.37
CA GLN A 320 -7.58 -24.30 -2.02
C GLN A 320 -6.53 -24.03 -0.91
N LEU A 321 -5.25 -24.35 -1.13
CA LEU A 321 -4.12 -23.99 -0.24
C LEU A 321 -3.96 -22.48 -0.13
N ALA A 322 -4.21 -21.71 -1.18
CA ALA A 322 -4.22 -20.24 -1.10
C ALA A 322 -5.30 -19.70 -0.14
N ASN A 323 -6.33 -20.50 0.15
CA ASN A 323 -7.44 -20.19 1.04
C ASN A 323 -7.37 -20.93 2.39
N LEU A 324 -6.36 -21.78 2.60
CA LEU A 324 -6.14 -22.48 3.87
C LEU A 324 -5.28 -21.61 4.79
N ASN A 325 -5.66 -21.52 6.07
CA ASN A 325 -4.81 -20.90 7.08
C ASN A 325 -3.45 -21.61 7.14
N SER A 326 -2.38 -20.84 7.34
CA SER A 326 -0.98 -21.27 7.34
C SER A 326 -0.71 -22.49 8.24
N GLU A 327 -1.52 -22.66 9.28
CA GLU A 327 -1.50 -23.76 10.25
C GLU A 327 -1.79 -25.13 9.60
N TYR A 328 -2.71 -25.20 8.63
CA TYR A 328 -3.04 -26.44 7.92
C TYR A 328 -1.96 -26.83 6.90
N ILE A 329 -1.35 -25.83 6.28
CA ILE A 329 -0.22 -26.01 5.36
C ILE A 329 0.97 -26.59 6.13
N LEU A 330 1.28 -26.02 7.31
CA LEU A 330 2.33 -26.52 8.19
C LEU A 330 2.02 -27.91 8.75
N GLY A 331 0.77 -28.18 9.14
CA GLY A 331 0.32 -29.47 9.65
C GLY A 331 0.41 -30.62 8.62
N TYR A 332 0.23 -30.32 7.34
CA TYR A 332 0.37 -31.29 6.25
C TYR A 332 1.85 -31.71 6.03
N PHE A 333 2.80 -30.81 6.26
CA PHE A 333 4.24 -31.08 6.08
C PHE A 333 4.96 -31.56 7.35
N SER A 334 4.36 -31.41 8.54
CA SER A 334 4.89 -31.96 9.79
C SER A 334 4.42 -33.40 9.98
N SER A 335 5.30 -34.36 9.73
CA SER A 335 5.02 -35.80 9.70
C SER A 335 4.72 -36.46 11.08
N ASP A 336 3.91 -35.85 11.95
CA ASP A 336 3.41 -36.48 13.19
C ASP A 336 2.09 -35.82 13.63
N PHE A 337 0.97 -36.40 13.20
CA PHE A 337 -0.39 -35.85 13.33
C PHE A 337 -0.99 -35.93 14.76
N LEU A 338 -0.21 -36.22 15.81
CA LEU A 338 -0.77 -36.60 17.11
C LEU A 338 -0.52 -35.64 18.29
N ASN A 339 0.22 -34.54 18.19
CA ASN A 339 0.48 -33.68 19.36
C ASN A 339 0.67 -32.17 19.07
N LEU A 340 -0.12 -31.58 18.17
CA LEU A 340 -0.03 -30.14 17.84
C LEU A 340 -0.57 -29.18 18.92
N HIS A 341 -0.82 -29.65 20.15
CA HIS A 341 -1.24 -28.77 21.23
C HIS A 341 -0.10 -28.32 22.13
N THR A 342 1.12 -28.89 22.08
CA THR A 342 2.24 -28.44 22.92
C THR A 342 3.66 -28.65 22.36
N ILE A 343 4.57 -27.71 22.58
CA ILE A 343 6.03 -27.87 22.36
C ILE A 343 6.70 -28.27 23.69
N LYS A 344 7.57 -29.29 23.68
CA LYS A 344 8.38 -29.69 24.84
C LYS A 344 9.59 -28.76 25.01
N THR A 345 9.75 -28.16 26.18
CA THR A 345 10.96 -27.43 26.60
C THR A 345 11.58 -28.06 27.86
N GLU A 346 12.78 -27.65 28.24
CA GLU A 346 13.43 -28.06 29.51
C GLU A 346 12.59 -27.75 30.77
N LYS A 347 11.59 -26.86 30.65
CA LYS A 347 10.66 -26.47 31.72
C LYS A 347 9.26 -27.08 31.62
N GLY A 348 9.03 -27.98 30.66
CA GLY A 348 7.74 -28.65 30.42
C GLY A 348 7.08 -28.29 29.07
N ASN A 349 5.86 -28.79 28.87
CA ASN A 349 5.07 -28.64 27.64
C ASN A 349 4.37 -27.26 27.60
N ILE A 350 4.58 -26.48 26.54
CA ILE A 350 3.96 -25.15 26.34
C ILE A 350 2.92 -25.23 25.21
N SER A 351 1.70 -24.70 25.44
CA SER A 351 0.63 -24.69 24.44
C SER A 351 0.93 -23.76 23.25
N LEU A 352 0.69 -24.25 22.03
CA LEU A 352 0.89 -23.49 20.77
C LEU A 352 -0.17 -22.40 20.55
N PHE A 353 -1.35 -22.51 21.16
CA PHE A 353 -2.47 -21.58 20.98
C PHE A 353 -2.59 -20.59 22.13
N ASN A 354 -1.62 -19.68 22.27
CA ASN A 354 -1.77 -18.51 23.12
C ASN A 354 -1.13 -17.29 22.45
N GLU A 355 -1.94 -16.57 21.66
CA GLU A 355 -1.85 -15.18 21.14
C GLU A 355 -0.49 -14.50 20.82
N SER A 356 0.63 -15.22 20.81
CA SER A 356 1.98 -14.62 20.83
C SER A 356 2.82 -14.91 19.59
N PHE A 357 2.26 -15.57 18.57
CA PHE A 357 3.02 -16.01 17.39
C PHE A 357 3.25 -14.92 16.31
N THR A 358 2.89 -13.66 16.60
CA THR A 358 3.23 -12.50 15.77
C THR A 358 4.67 -12.01 15.93
N ASN A 359 5.43 -12.51 16.92
CA ASN A 359 6.78 -12.00 17.22
C ASN A 359 7.96 -12.85 16.72
N ILE A 360 7.73 -13.95 15.99
CA ILE A 360 8.85 -14.81 15.52
C ILE A 360 9.43 -14.37 14.16
N PHE A 361 8.82 -13.40 13.46
CA PHE A 361 9.37 -12.87 12.20
C PHE A 361 10.11 -11.53 12.33
N PHE A 362 10.32 -11.02 13.55
CA PHE A 362 11.22 -9.88 13.80
C PHE A 362 12.42 -10.35 14.60
N HIS A 363 13.37 -11.01 13.94
CA HIS A 363 14.80 -10.97 14.24
C HIS A 363 15.53 -11.95 13.31
N TYR A 364 15.84 -11.47 12.10
CA TYR A 364 17.10 -11.73 11.40
C TYR A 364 17.43 -10.53 10.52
#